data_AF-A0A7X9AGV4-F1
#
_entry.id   AF-A0A7X9AGV4-F1
#
_cell.length_a   1.000
_cell.length_b   1.000
_cell.length_c   1.000
_cell.angle_alpha   90.00
_cell.angle_beta   90.00
_cell.angle_gamma   90.00
#
_symmetry.space_group_name_H-M   'P 1'
#
loop_
_entity.id
_entity.type
_entity.pdbx_description
1 polymer ?
#
loop_
_entity_poly.entity_id
_entity_poly.type
_entity_poly.pdbx_seq_one_letter_code
_entity_poly.pdbx_strand_id
1 'polypeptide(L)'
;MPLPVAWAHATGCWGLLSDWRGHPRGSFTALPGGMAVAPLHLLEDMNTGQIHSPFGPMHHIAHDPDLGLAVFEMDRARTLPLASIPPRAGTELAAPAGFGSPGTFQPCVIIERLPSGLFLFRGNSLETSVGGPLVNRRQELVGVVLGRHPGYPGHDYMLAADASLLQALNQADPELPGRKGPVLEEVVRLLLRDVRSTPMEPQTRPRNRILPGTALGRFRLGVSREDLLAFLGPGHSRVLEGGFEHLSYPVYRLEFVLLQQRLVSIATTDPFFATSTGVGVGTPWEQARPGRELAGATRGPLPGGGQRVIAPGLELEVSPDGMVRHVRVTPR
;
A
#
# COMPACT_ATOMS: atom_id res chain seq x y z
N MET A 1 -2.41 -4.17 24.44
CA MET A 1 -3.03 -5.27 23.66
C MET A 1 -2.25 -5.47 22.36
N PRO A 2 -1.94 -6.70 21.95
CA PRO A 2 -1.30 -6.97 20.65
C PRO A 2 -2.18 -6.47 19.50
N LEU A 3 -1.56 -5.96 18.42
CA LEU A 3 -2.29 -5.53 17.22
C LEU A 3 -3.27 -6.62 16.74
N PRO A 4 -2.93 -7.92 16.61
CA PRO A 4 -3.91 -8.91 16.15
C PRO A 4 -5.22 -8.97 16.97
N VAL A 5 -5.18 -8.64 18.27
CA VAL A 5 -6.36 -8.71 19.15
C VAL A 5 -7.26 -7.48 19.01
N ALA A 6 -6.71 -6.28 18.80
CA ALA A 6 -7.54 -5.10 18.53
C ALA A 6 -8.37 -5.26 17.23
N TRP A 7 -7.96 -6.18 16.36
CA TRP A 7 -8.47 -6.33 15.01
C TRP A 7 -9.66 -7.24 14.89
N ALA A 8 -9.76 -8.24 15.76
CA ALA A 8 -10.98 -9.03 15.90
C ALA A 8 -12.22 -8.13 16.13
N HIS A 9 -12.02 -6.93 16.68
CA HIS A 9 -13.07 -5.95 16.93
C HIS A 9 -13.43 -5.07 15.71
N ALA A 10 -12.56 -4.99 14.70
CA ALA A 10 -12.85 -4.31 13.44
C ALA A 10 -13.76 -5.15 12.51
N THR A 11 -13.89 -6.45 12.78
CA THR A 11 -14.81 -7.34 12.05
C THR A 11 -16.24 -6.81 12.11
N GLY A 12 -16.84 -6.60 10.93
CA GLY A 12 -18.19 -6.05 10.79
C GLY A 12 -18.27 -4.52 10.72
N CYS A 13 -17.13 -3.81 10.80
CA CYS A 13 -17.06 -2.35 10.64
C CYS A 13 -16.52 -1.92 9.26
N TRP A 14 -16.19 -2.87 8.40
CA TRP A 14 -15.65 -2.62 7.07
C TRP A 14 -15.84 -3.86 6.19
N GLY A 15 -15.66 -3.70 4.89
CA GLY A 15 -15.62 -4.84 3.98
C GLY A 15 -15.08 -4.48 2.61
N LEU A 16 -15.01 -5.48 1.74
CA LEU A 16 -14.64 -5.30 0.35
C LEU A 16 -15.86 -4.88 -0.46
N LEU A 17 -15.66 -3.91 -1.35
CA LEU A 17 -16.59 -3.58 -2.41
C LEU A 17 -16.20 -4.38 -3.64
N SER A 18 -17.18 -5.10 -4.20
CA SER A 18 -16.99 -5.90 -5.40
C SER A 18 -17.89 -5.42 -6.53
N ASP A 19 -17.41 -5.61 -7.76
CA ASP A 19 -18.23 -5.48 -8.96
C ASP A 19 -19.28 -6.60 -9.06
N TRP A 20 -20.13 -6.55 -10.07
CA TRP A 20 -21.17 -7.57 -10.35
C TRP A 20 -20.61 -8.98 -10.62
N ARG A 21 -19.31 -9.11 -10.93
CA ARG A 21 -18.62 -10.40 -11.11
C ARG A 21 -18.03 -10.90 -9.80
N GLY A 22 -18.20 -10.17 -8.70
CA GLY A 22 -17.61 -10.47 -7.41
C GLY A 22 -16.13 -10.10 -7.31
N HIS A 23 -15.56 -9.38 -8.30
CA HIS A 23 -14.17 -8.94 -8.22
C HIS A 23 -14.05 -7.74 -7.27
N PRO A 24 -13.22 -7.83 -6.23
CA PRO A 24 -12.95 -6.70 -5.34
C PRO A 24 -12.33 -5.52 -6.09
N ARG A 25 -12.90 -4.34 -5.91
CA ARG A 25 -12.51 -3.07 -6.53
C ARG A 25 -12.02 -2.04 -5.52
N GLY A 26 -12.41 -2.20 -4.26
CA GLY A 26 -12.00 -1.34 -3.16
C GLY A 26 -12.48 -1.87 -1.82
N SER A 27 -12.30 -1.07 -0.78
CA SER A 27 -12.82 -1.32 0.54
C SER A 27 -13.76 -0.20 0.94
N PHE A 28 -14.58 -0.44 1.94
CA PHE A 28 -15.32 0.63 2.60
C PHE A 28 -15.26 0.44 4.11
N THR A 29 -15.42 1.53 4.83
CA THR A 29 -15.37 1.56 6.29
C THR A 29 -16.60 2.25 6.83
N ALA A 30 -17.32 1.59 7.73
CA ALA A 30 -18.43 2.18 8.47
C ALA A 30 -17.92 3.16 9.53
N LEU A 31 -18.55 4.33 9.59
CA LEU A 31 -18.29 5.42 10.49
C LEU A 31 -19.45 5.57 11.50
N PRO A 32 -19.19 6.08 12.72
CA PRO A 32 -20.25 6.42 13.66
C PRO A 32 -21.32 7.33 13.04
N GLY A 33 -22.58 7.12 13.42
CA GLY A 33 -23.70 7.92 12.93
C GLY A 33 -24.43 7.35 11.71
N GLY A 34 -24.22 6.07 11.36
CA GLY A 34 -24.90 5.43 10.23
C GLY A 34 -24.30 5.77 8.88
N MET A 35 -22.99 6.03 8.85
CA MET A 35 -22.30 6.59 7.70
C MET A 35 -21.17 5.65 7.29
N ALA A 36 -20.64 5.81 6.09
CA ALA A 36 -19.48 5.06 5.61
C ALA A 36 -18.68 5.85 4.60
N VAL A 37 -17.41 5.46 4.45
CA VAL A 37 -16.51 5.98 3.42
C VAL A 37 -16.00 4.87 2.53
N ALA A 38 -15.88 5.17 1.24
CA ALA A 38 -15.35 4.28 0.22
C ALA A 38 -14.62 5.08 -0.88
N PRO A 39 -13.86 4.43 -1.78
CA PRO A 39 -13.24 5.13 -2.90
C PRO A 39 -14.27 5.73 -3.88
N LEU A 40 -14.08 6.98 -4.28
CA LEU A 40 -14.95 7.71 -5.20
C LEU A 40 -14.95 7.13 -6.60
N HIS A 41 -13.79 6.69 -7.12
CA HIS A 41 -13.69 6.13 -8.47
C HIS A 41 -14.63 4.93 -8.69
N LEU A 42 -15.05 4.25 -7.63
CA LEU A 42 -16.05 3.18 -7.73
C LEU A 42 -17.42 3.70 -8.12
N LEU A 43 -17.79 4.91 -7.74
CA LEU A 43 -19.02 5.57 -8.18
C LEU A 43 -18.95 6.06 -9.62
N GLU A 44 -17.76 6.49 -10.05
CA GLU A 44 -17.53 6.98 -11.41
C GLU A 44 -17.52 5.82 -12.41
N ASP A 45 -16.92 4.69 -12.03
CA ASP A 45 -16.83 3.49 -12.86
C ASP A 45 -18.10 2.62 -12.81
N MET A 46 -18.83 2.65 -11.69
CA MET A 46 -19.98 1.77 -11.44
C MET A 46 -21.14 2.57 -10.88
N ASN A 47 -22.32 2.45 -11.51
CA ASN A 47 -23.55 2.92 -10.88
C ASN A 47 -23.68 2.27 -9.49
N THR A 48 -24.09 3.01 -8.47
CA THR A 48 -24.21 2.53 -7.07
C THR A 48 -24.95 1.20 -6.92
N GLY A 49 -25.95 0.94 -7.76
CA GLY A 49 -26.69 -0.32 -7.80
C GLY A 49 -25.91 -1.56 -8.26
N GLN A 50 -24.67 -1.38 -8.76
CA GLN A 50 -23.77 -2.46 -9.18
C GLN A 50 -22.69 -2.77 -8.13
N ILE A 51 -22.64 -2.01 -7.04
CA ILE A 51 -21.68 -2.20 -5.96
C ILE A 51 -22.34 -3.03 -4.87
N HIS A 52 -21.79 -4.20 -4.60
CA HIS A 52 -22.25 -5.04 -3.50
C HIS A 52 -21.54 -4.67 -2.20
N SER A 53 -22.30 -4.21 -1.20
CA SER A 53 -21.84 -4.02 0.18
C SER A 53 -22.29 -5.17 1.07
N PRO A 54 -21.41 -5.68 1.95
CA PRO A 54 -21.75 -6.72 2.92
C PRO A 54 -22.68 -6.24 4.04
N PHE A 55 -22.94 -4.93 4.17
CA PHE A 55 -23.84 -4.39 5.20
C PHE A 55 -25.18 -3.90 4.65
N GLY A 56 -25.49 -4.20 3.38
CA GLY A 56 -26.76 -3.86 2.76
C GLY A 56 -26.68 -2.61 1.86
N PRO A 57 -27.83 -2.01 1.52
CA PRO A 57 -27.90 -0.85 0.65
C PRO A 57 -27.14 0.35 1.21
N MET A 58 -26.52 1.12 0.31
CA MET A 58 -25.80 2.35 0.65
C MET A 58 -26.31 3.49 -0.23
N HIS A 59 -26.52 4.65 0.37
CA HIS A 59 -26.98 5.85 -0.33
C HIS A 59 -25.85 6.88 -0.34
N HIS A 60 -25.37 7.25 -1.52
CA HIS A 60 -24.35 8.28 -1.65
C HIS A 60 -24.92 9.64 -1.25
N ILE A 61 -24.18 10.38 -0.43
CA ILE A 61 -24.61 11.65 0.16
C ILE A 61 -23.61 12.79 -0.05
N ALA A 62 -22.32 12.49 -0.12
CA ALA A 62 -21.26 13.47 -0.33
C ALA A 62 -19.99 12.78 -0.85
N HIS A 63 -19.04 13.55 -1.38
CA HIS A 63 -17.72 13.05 -1.74
C HIS A 63 -16.66 14.15 -1.62
N ASP A 64 -15.39 13.74 -1.55
CA ASP A 64 -14.22 14.60 -1.62
C ASP A 64 -13.39 14.14 -2.83
N PRO A 65 -13.52 14.81 -3.99
CA PRO A 65 -12.91 14.35 -5.23
C PRO A 65 -11.39 14.43 -5.21
N ASP A 66 -10.83 15.41 -4.50
CA ASP A 66 -9.38 15.57 -4.37
C ASP A 66 -8.74 14.46 -3.51
N LEU A 67 -9.50 13.88 -2.58
CA LEU A 67 -9.07 12.72 -1.79
C LEU A 67 -9.53 11.39 -2.40
N GLY A 68 -10.33 11.42 -3.44
CA GLY A 68 -10.92 10.23 -4.07
C GLY A 68 -11.80 9.44 -3.10
N LEU A 69 -12.53 10.10 -2.20
CA LEU A 69 -13.42 9.47 -1.23
C LEU A 69 -14.88 9.83 -1.50
N ALA A 70 -15.77 8.86 -1.33
CA ALA A 70 -17.21 9.04 -1.28
C ALA A 70 -17.74 8.68 0.11
N VAL A 71 -18.76 9.41 0.55
CA VAL A 71 -19.47 9.23 1.81
C VAL A 71 -20.86 8.71 1.51
N PHE A 72 -21.27 7.71 2.29
CA PHE A 72 -22.54 7.01 2.15
C PHE A 72 -23.29 7.00 3.46
N GLU A 73 -24.61 7.11 3.39
CA GLU A 73 -25.52 6.73 4.45
C GLU A 73 -25.79 5.22 4.37
N MET A 74 -25.84 4.56 5.52
CA MET A 74 -26.11 3.12 5.63
C MET A 74 -26.85 2.73 6.90
N ASP A 75 -27.68 1.72 6.76
CA ASP A 75 -28.42 1.13 7.86
C ASP A 75 -27.58 0.04 8.56
N ARG A 76 -27.50 0.13 9.90
CA ARG A 76 -27.15 -1.00 10.80
C ARG A 76 -25.72 -1.58 10.71
N ALA A 77 -24.74 -0.83 10.21
CA ALA A 77 -23.35 -1.28 10.30
C ALA A 77 -22.78 -1.12 11.73
N ARG A 78 -21.95 -2.08 12.16
CA ARG A 78 -21.12 -1.90 13.35
C ARG A 78 -20.07 -0.85 13.05
N THR A 79 -19.71 -0.04 14.03
CA THR A 79 -18.70 1.01 13.86
C THR A 79 -17.60 0.87 14.91
N LEU A 80 -16.41 1.37 14.58
CA LEU A 80 -15.35 1.57 15.55
C LEU A 80 -15.43 3.01 16.09
N PRO A 81 -15.09 3.24 17.37
CA PRO A 81 -14.94 4.59 17.87
C PRO A 81 -13.82 5.30 17.11
N LEU A 82 -14.03 6.57 16.75
CA LEU A 82 -13.00 7.40 16.15
C LEU A 82 -11.90 7.70 17.19
N ALA A 83 -10.64 7.63 16.77
CA ALA A 83 -9.53 8.00 17.63
C ALA A 83 -9.57 9.50 17.96
N SER A 84 -9.58 9.84 19.25
CA SER A 84 -9.66 11.23 19.72
C SER A 84 -8.35 12.02 19.57
N ILE A 85 -7.24 11.32 19.35
CA ILE A 85 -5.90 11.92 19.23
C ILE A 85 -5.39 11.62 17.82
N PRO A 86 -4.95 12.64 17.07
CA PRO A 86 -4.37 12.43 15.76
C PRO A 86 -3.13 11.51 15.81
N PRO A 87 -2.90 10.73 14.74
CA PRO A 87 -1.76 9.84 14.66
C PRO A 87 -0.42 10.58 14.72
N ARG A 88 0.60 9.91 15.27
CA ARG A 88 1.99 10.42 15.34
C ARG A 88 2.94 9.51 14.56
N ALA A 89 4.02 10.08 14.05
CA ALA A 89 5.13 9.31 13.46
C ALA A 89 5.60 8.20 14.40
N GLY A 90 5.92 7.03 13.84
CA GLY A 90 6.31 5.82 14.56
C GLY A 90 5.16 5.04 15.19
N THR A 91 3.91 5.54 15.12
CA THR A 91 2.76 4.78 15.63
C THR A 91 2.50 3.57 14.73
N GLU A 92 2.48 2.39 15.33
CA GLU A 92 2.03 1.18 14.65
C GLU A 92 0.50 1.12 14.61
N LEU A 93 -0.01 0.93 13.41
CA LEU A 93 -1.40 0.63 13.14
C LEU A 93 -1.45 -0.74 12.47
N ALA A 94 -2.66 -1.20 12.18
CA ALA A 94 -2.83 -2.24 11.18
C ALA A 94 -3.89 -1.85 10.15
N ALA A 95 -3.55 -2.18 8.92
CA ALA A 95 -4.25 -1.83 7.71
C ALA A 95 -4.86 -3.08 7.09
N PRO A 96 -5.99 -2.97 6.39
CA PRO A 96 -6.50 -4.08 5.63
C PRO A 96 -5.49 -4.42 4.55
N ALA A 97 -5.39 -5.73 4.32
CA ALA A 97 -4.54 -6.31 3.30
C ALA A 97 -5.00 -5.91 1.87
N GLY A 98 -6.30 -5.69 1.70
CA GLY A 98 -6.92 -5.33 0.42
C GLY A 98 -7.54 -6.50 -0.34
N PHE A 99 -7.32 -7.77 0.01
CA PHE A 99 -8.05 -8.90 -0.58
C PHE A 99 -8.16 -10.13 0.34
N GLY A 100 -9.12 -11.01 0.04
CA GLY A 100 -9.10 -12.44 0.37
C GLY A 100 -9.71 -12.87 1.70
N SER A 101 -9.80 -11.99 2.69
CA SER A 101 -10.64 -12.19 3.87
C SER A 101 -10.81 -10.86 4.60
N PRO A 102 -12.04 -10.43 4.94
CA PRO A 102 -12.28 -9.27 5.82
C PRO A 102 -11.60 -9.37 7.20
N GLY A 103 -10.93 -10.48 7.51
CA GLY A 103 -10.15 -10.70 8.73
C GLY A 103 -8.63 -10.56 8.58
N THR A 104 -8.08 -10.37 7.37
CA THR A 104 -6.62 -10.23 7.19
C THR A 104 -6.18 -8.78 7.21
N PHE A 105 -5.38 -8.45 8.22
CA PHE A 105 -4.80 -7.13 8.43
C PHE A 105 -3.31 -7.24 8.67
N GLN A 106 -2.58 -6.20 8.30
CA GLN A 106 -1.13 -6.15 8.37
C GLN A 106 -0.64 -4.96 9.17
N PRO A 107 0.45 -5.13 9.94
CA PRO A 107 1.06 -4.01 10.63
C PRO A 107 1.54 -2.98 9.62
N CYS A 108 1.35 -1.71 9.96
CA CYS A 108 1.88 -0.59 9.23
C CYS A 108 2.36 0.48 10.21
N VAL A 109 3.25 1.35 9.76
CA VAL A 109 3.88 2.37 10.62
C VAL A 109 3.63 3.74 10.01
N ILE A 110 3.18 4.67 10.84
CA ILE A 110 3.00 6.05 10.42
C ILE A 110 4.37 6.69 10.26
N ILE A 111 4.64 7.26 9.10
CA ILE A 111 5.89 7.95 8.80
C ILE A 111 5.81 9.38 9.30
N GLU A 112 4.75 10.09 8.93
CA GLU A 112 4.56 11.48 9.32
C GLU A 112 3.09 11.87 9.20
N ARG A 113 2.66 12.80 10.06
CA ARG A 113 1.37 13.45 9.93
C ARG A 113 1.51 14.65 8.99
N LEU A 114 0.61 14.72 8.01
CA LEU A 114 0.56 15.78 7.02
C LEU A 114 -0.48 16.84 7.44
N PRO A 115 -0.46 18.03 6.80
CA PRO A 115 -1.51 19.02 6.98
C PRO A 115 -2.91 18.46 6.66
N SER A 116 -3.94 19.20 7.09
CA SER A 116 -5.34 18.92 6.73
C SER A 116 -5.85 17.54 7.16
N GLY A 117 -5.28 16.93 8.20
CA GLY A 117 -5.75 15.64 8.72
C GLY A 117 -5.36 14.45 7.83
N LEU A 118 -4.32 14.60 7.02
CA LEU A 118 -3.74 13.50 6.24
C LEU A 118 -2.52 12.93 6.97
N PHE A 119 -2.11 11.71 6.61
CA PHE A 119 -0.83 11.17 7.04
C PHE A 119 -0.28 10.16 6.04
N LEU A 120 1.05 10.05 6.04
CA LEU A 120 1.80 9.06 5.28
C LEU A 120 2.10 7.87 6.18
N PHE A 121 1.85 6.66 5.71
CA PHE A 121 2.21 5.44 6.41
C PHE A 121 2.90 4.45 5.47
N ARG A 122 3.70 3.57 6.07
CA ARG A 122 4.39 2.47 5.41
C ARG A 122 3.73 1.15 5.74
N GLY A 123 3.34 0.36 4.75
CA GLY A 123 2.66 -0.92 4.95
C GLY A 123 2.38 -1.67 3.65
N ASN A 124 2.07 -2.97 3.79
CA ASN A 124 1.86 -3.90 2.66
C ASN A 124 0.43 -3.86 2.10
N SER A 125 -0.15 -2.67 1.97
CA SER A 125 -1.52 -2.55 1.49
C SER A 125 -1.59 -2.65 -0.03
N LEU A 126 -2.70 -3.16 -0.55
CA LEU A 126 -3.00 -3.20 -1.98
C LEU A 126 -3.92 -2.05 -2.39
N GLU A 127 -4.07 -1.79 -3.68
CA GLU A 127 -4.94 -0.72 -4.20
C GLU A 127 -6.39 -0.86 -3.72
N THR A 128 -6.88 -2.08 -3.57
CA THR A 128 -8.21 -2.35 -3.03
C THR A 128 -8.35 -2.12 -1.53
N SER A 129 -7.27 -1.80 -0.84
CA SER A 129 -7.31 -1.36 0.56
C SER A 129 -7.85 0.05 0.70
N VAL A 130 -7.93 0.83 -0.40
CA VAL A 130 -8.49 2.19 -0.39
C VAL A 130 -9.92 2.16 0.15
N GLY A 131 -10.23 3.09 1.05
CA GLY A 131 -11.48 3.14 1.83
C GLY A 131 -11.49 2.20 3.03
N GLY A 132 -10.46 1.38 3.23
CA GLY A 132 -10.36 0.43 4.33
C GLY A 132 -9.77 1.03 5.62
N PRO A 133 -10.04 0.43 6.80
CA PRO A 133 -9.80 1.09 8.08
C PRO A 133 -8.38 0.92 8.60
N LEU A 134 -7.80 1.99 9.13
CA LEU A 134 -6.56 1.97 9.90
C LEU A 134 -6.91 2.01 11.38
N VAL A 135 -6.66 0.90 12.06
CA VAL A 135 -7.04 0.72 13.47
C VAL A 135 -5.80 0.81 14.36
N ASN A 136 -5.95 1.16 15.64
CA ASN A 136 -4.87 1.13 16.62
C ASN A 136 -5.06 0.03 17.67
N ARG A 137 -4.06 -0.12 18.55
CA ARG A 137 -4.11 -1.08 19.68
C ARG A 137 -5.22 -0.80 20.71
N ARG A 138 -5.91 0.33 20.63
CA ARG A 138 -7.07 0.69 21.48
C ARG A 138 -8.42 0.37 20.82
N GLN A 139 -8.41 -0.29 19.66
CA GLN A 139 -9.63 -0.61 18.88
C GLN A 139 -10.35 0.64 18.35
N GLU A 140 -9.61 1.72 18.11
CA GLU A 140 -10.15 2.95 17.54
C GLU A 140 -9.80 3.02 16.05
N LEU A 141 -10.71 3.58 15.26
CA LEU A 141 -10.46 3.97 13.88
C LEU A 141 -9.59 5.23 13.90
N VAL A 142 -8.33 5.09 13.53
CA VAL A 142 -7.37 6.20 13.40
C VAL A 142 -7.51 6.90 12.06
N GLY A 143 -7.91 6.19 11.03
CA GLY A 143 -8.09 6.74 9.71
C GLY A 143 -8.57 5.73 8.67
N VAL A 144 -8.63 6.14 7.41
CA VAL A 144 -8.88 5.25 6.27
C VAL A 144 -7.82 5.43 5.20
N VAL A 145 -7.52 4.35 4.48
CA VAL A 145 -6.53 4.35 3.39
C VAL A 145 -7.07 5.14 2.20
N LEU A 146 -6.28 6.09 1.70
CA LEU A 146 -6.56 6.85 0.46
C LEU A 146 -5.83 6.27 -0.75
N GLY A 147 -4.86 5.40 -0.52
CA GLY A 147 -4.05 4.78 -1.56
C GLY A 147 -2.73 5.51 -1.73
N ARG A 148 -2.19 5.50 -2.94
CA ARG A 148 -0.85 6.03 -3.23
C ARG A 148 -0.96 7.39 -3.88
N HIS A 149 0.02 8.25 -3.65
CA HIS A 149 0.12 9.47 -4.44
C HIS A 149 0.34 9.08 -5.92
N PRO A 150 -0.37 9.65 -6.91
CA PRO A 150 -0.28 9.24 -8.31
C PRO A 150 1.13 9.30 -8.90
N GLY A 151 1.90 10.34 -8.54
CA GLY A 151 3.31 10.47 -8.92
C GLY A 151 4.30 9.58 -8.15
N TYR A 152 3.84 8.74 -7.21
CA TYR A 152 4.71 7.80 -6.48
C TYR A 152 4.68 6.41 -7.15
N PRO A 153 5.80 5.95 -7.75
CA PRO A 153 5.83 4.69 -8.50
C PRO A 153 5.97 3.44 -7.62
N GLY A 154 6.18 3.58 -6.31
CA GLY A 154 6.34 2.45 -5.40
C GLY A 154 5.02 1.96 -4.79
N HIS A 155 5.11 1.02 -3.85
CA HIS A 155 3.93 0.37 -3.24
C HIS A 155 3.94 0.37 -1.71
N ASP A 156 5.06 0.74 -1.09
CA ASP A 156 5.24 0.56 0.36
C ASP A 156 4.66 1.71 1.17
N TYR A 157 4.39 2.85 0.53
CA TYR A 157 3.88 4.04 1.17
C TYR A 157 2.52 4.42 0.62
N MET A 158 1.64 4.78 1.54
CA MET A 158 0.28 5.16 1.25
C MET A 158 -0.13 6.37 2.08
N LEU A 159 -1.09 7.10 1.53
CA LEU A 159 -1.79 8.18 2.18
C LEU A 159 -3.01 7.65 2.91
N ALA A 160 -3.36 8.32 3.99
CA ALA A 160 -4.57 8.08 4.74
C ALA A 160 -5.18 9.38 5.25
N ALA A 161 -6.50 9.37 5.40
CA ALA A 161 -7.26 10.40 6.09
C ALA A 161 -7.39 10.02 7.57
N ASP A 162 -7.05 10.92 8.48
CA ASP A 162 -7.20 10.71 9.92
C ASP A 162 -8.65 10.85 10.40
N ALA A 163 -8.89 10.39 11.63
CA ALA A 163 -10.20 10.41 12.27
C ALA A 163 -10.82 11.82 12.34
N SER A 164 -10.02 12.88 12.44
CA SER A 164 -10.52 14.26 12.48
C SER A 164 -11.06 14.69 11.12
N LEU A 165 -10.40 14.29 10.02
CA LEU A 165 -10.90 14.53 8.67
C LEU A 165 -12.18 13.73 8.40
N LEU A 166 -12.25 12.47 8.86
CA LEU A 166 -13.45 11.63 8.73
C LEU A 166 -14.63 12.23 9.49
N GLN A 167 -14.40 12.75 10.68
CA GLN A 167 -15.43 13.45 11.45
C GLN A 167 -15.92 14.71 10.73
N ALA A 168 -15.00 15.46 10.10
CA ALA A 168 -15.36 16.64 9.32
C ALA A 168 -16.14 16.27 8.05
N LEU A 169 -15.78 15.19 7.33
CA LEU A 169 -16.55 14.68 6.19
C LEU A 169 -17.96 14.24 6.60
N ASN A 170 -18.10 13.66 7.80
CA ASN A 170 -19.40 13.25 8.33
C ASN A 170 -20.36 14.43 8.59
N GLN A 171 -19.83 15.64 8.70
CA GLN A 171 -20.56 16.87 9.00
C GLN A 171 -20.54 17.86 7.83
N ALA A 172 -19.87 17.50 6.73
CA ALA A 172 -19.62 18.40 5.61
C ALA A 172 -20.86 18.55 4.73
N ASP A 173 -21.07 19.79 4.27
CA ASP A 173 -21.99 20.09 3.18
C ASP A 173 -21.47 19.42 1.89
N PRO A 174 -22.31 18.69 1.12
CA PRO A 174 -21.96 18.10 -0.16
C PRO A 174 -21.37 19.09 -1.19
N GLU A 175 -21.64 20.39 -1.03
CA GLU A 175 -21.13 21.45 -1.93
C GLU A 175 -19.74 22.00 -1.54
N LEU A 176 -19.14 21.52 -0.44
CA LEU A 176 -17.80 21.98 -0.05
C LEU A 176 -16.75 21.55 -1.09
N PRO A 177 -15.84 22.45 -1.49
CA PRO A 177 -14.74 22.09 -2.38
C PRO A 177 -13.87 21.01 -1.74
N GLY A 178 -13.35 20.11 -2.58
CA GLY A 178 -12.47 19.03 -2.18
C GLY A 178 -11.24 19.51 -1.42
N ARG A 179 -10.72 18.66 -0.55
CA ARG A 179 -9.49 18.94 0.19
C ARG A 179 -8.31 18.51 -0.64
N LYS A 180 -7.45 19.47 -1.00
CA LYS A 180 -6.19 19.16 -1.68
C LYS A 180 -5.35 18.17 -0.87
N GLY A 181 -4.98 17.07 -1.52
CA GLY A 181 -3.96 16.15 -1.02
C GLY A 181 -2.58 16.81 -0.91
N PRO A 182 -1.60 16.12 -0.30
CA PRO A 182 -0.24 16.63 -0.24
C PRO A 182 0.34 16.72 -1.65
N VAL A 183 1.17 17.73 -1.89
CA VAL A 183 1.96 17.82 -3.12
C VAL A 183 3.03 16.73 -3.15
N LEU A 184 3.40 16.27 -4.34
CA LEU A 184 4.35 15.18 -4.53
C LEU A 184 5.71 15.45 -3.87
N GLU A 185 6.17 16.69 -3.89
CA GLU A 185 7.43 17.11 -3.28
C GLU A 185 7.46 16.84 -1.77
N GLU A 186 6.32 16.99 -1.08
CA GLU A 186 6.22 16.71 0.34
C GLU A 186 6.31 15.21 0.60
N VAL A 187 5.61 14.40 -0.19
CA VAL A 187 5.67 12.93 -0.12
C VAL A 187 7.11 12.47 -0.35
N VAL A 188 7.75 12.94 -1.43
CA VAL A 188 9.14 12.63 -1.79
C VAL A 188 10.11 12.98 -0.67
N ARG A 189 9.96 14.16 -0.06
CA ARG A 189 10.80 14.59 1.07
C ARG A 189 10.71 13.62 2.26
N LEU A 190 9.50 13.12 2.57
CA LEU A 190 9.28 12.18 3.66
C LEU A 190 9.84 10.79 3.35
N LEU A 191 9.65 10.30 2.12
CA LEU A 191 10.25 9.04 1.66
C LEU A 191 11.77 9.05 1.83
N LEU A 192 12.41 10.15 1.43
CA LEU A 192 13.87 10.30 1.57
C LEU A 192 14.33 10.33 3.03
N ARG A 193 13.56 10.96 3.91
CA ARG A 193 13.86 10.98 5.35
C ARG A 193 13.80 9.57 5.93
N ASP A 194 12.76 8.82 5.60
CA ASP A 194 12.56 7.45 6.09
C ASP A 194 13.69 6.52 5.58
N VAL A 195 13.93 6.51 4.27
CA VAL A 195 14.99 5.70 3.64
C VAL A 195 16.38 6.02 4.20
N ARG A 196 16.69 7.29 4.50
CA ARG A 196 17.99 7.68 5.09
C ARG A 196 18.14 7.23 6.54
N SER A 197 17.03 6.99 7.25
CA SER A 197 17.05 6.60 8.66
C SER A 197 17.20 5.10 8.89
N THR A 198 16.95 4.28 7.86
CA THR A 198 17.06 2.82 7.95
C THR A 198 18.52 2.36 8.01
N PRO A 199 18.96 1.67 9.09
CA PRO A 199 20.33 1.21 9.22
C PRO A 199 20.74 0.27 8.08
N MET A 200 21.87 0.58 7.42
CA MET A 200 22.44 -0.26 6.39
C MET A 200 23.25 -1.42 7.02
N GLU A 201 22.67 -2.63 7.12
CA GLU A 201 23.43 -3.80 7.56
C GLU A 201 24.55 -4.17 6.56
N PRO A 202 25.79 -4.46 6.99
CA PRO A 202 26.85 -4.92 6.10
C PRO A 202 26.56 -6.34 5.59
N GLN A 203 26.70 -6.56 4.27
CA GLN A 203 26.44 -7.86 3.63
C GLN A 203 27.74 -8.65 3.45
N THR A 204 27.73 -9.94 3.80
CA THR A 204 28.89 -10.86 3.74
C THR A 204 28.83 -11.87 2.57
N ARG A 205 28.09 -11.59 1.47
CA ARG A 205 27.80 -12.43 0.25
C ARG A 205 26.58 -13.35 0.37
N PRO A 206 25.84 -13.75 -0.71
CA PRO A 206 26.22 -14.09 -2.11
C PRO A 206 25.65 -13.17 -3.23
N ARG A 207 26.28 -13.21 -4.43
CA ARG A 207 26.07 -12.30 -5.58
C ARG A 207 24.66 -12.30 -6.20
N ASN A 208 23.82 -13.32 -5.96
CA ASN A 208 22.51 -13.48 -6.61
C ASN A 208 21.37 -13.67 -5.60
N ARG A 209 21.55 -13.21 -4.37
CA ARG A 209 20.55 -13.38 -3.32
C ARG A 209 19.65 -12.16 -3.24
N ILE A 210 18.34 -12.41 -3.12
CA ILE A 210 17.35 -11.40 -2.78
C ILE A 210 17.32 -11.29 -1.25
N LEU A 211 17.58 -10.09 -0.74
CA LEU A 211 17.37 -9.73 0.66
C LEU A 211 16.18 -8.77 0.76
N PRO A 212 15.01 -9.24 1.17
CA PRO A 212 13.84 -8.38 1.36
C PRO A 212 14.18 -7.15 2.22
N GLY A 213 13.73 -5.97 1.81
CA GLY A 213 13.98 -4.73 2.53
C GLY A 213 15.30 -4.04 2.18
N THR A 214 16.20 -4.75 1.50
CA THR A 214 17.63 -4.45 1.61
C THR A 214 18.35 -4.43 0.26
N ALA A 215 18.30 -5.52 -0.50
CA ALA A 215 19.17 -5.68 -1.66
C ALA A 215 18.68 -6.75 -2.65
N LEU A 216 19.11 -6.61 -3.90
CA LEU A 216 19.05 -7.63 -4.93
C LEU A 216 20.47 -7.91 -5.44
N GLY A 217 21.01 -9.07 -5.07
CA GLY A 217 22.40 -9.41 -5.32
C GLY A 217 23.34 -8.40 -4.67
N ARG A 218 24.10 -7.67 -5.50
CA ARG A 218 25.04 -6.62 -5.05
C ARG A 218 24.40 -5.23 -4.98
N PHE A 219 23.21 -5.05 -5.53
CA PHE A 219 22.54 -3.75 -5.60
C PHE A 219 21.74 -3.53 -4.32
N ARG A 220 22.12 -2.54 -3.52
CA ARG A 220 21.49 -2.26 -2.23
C ARG A 220 20.59 -1.04 -2.34
N LEU A 221 19.47 -1.05 -1.64
CA LEU A 221 18.71 0.18 -1.43
C LEU A 221 19.58 1.21 -0.72
N GLY A 222 19.42 2.48 -1.11
CA GLY A 222 20.14 3.64 -0.59
C GLY A 222 21.45 3.99 -1.31
N VAL A 223 21.99 3.11 -2.17
CA VAL A 223 23.22 3.40 -2.95
C VAL A 223 23.03 4.57 -3.90
N SER A 224 24.11 5.28 -4.19
CA SER A 224 24.07 6.40 -5.12
C SER A 224 23.91 5.92 -6.57
N ARG A 225 23.38 6.79 -7.42
CA ARG A 225 23.33 6.58 -8.87
C ARG A 225 24.73 6.41 -9.42
N GLU A 226 25.69 7.22 -8.97
CA GLU A 226 27.07 7.13 -9.42
C GLU A 226 27.66 5.75 -9.18
N ASP A 227 27.50 5.20 -7.97
CA ASP A 227 27.93 3.84 -7.65
C ASP A 227 27.23 2.82 -8.55
N LEU A 228 25.91 2.95 -8.72
CA LEU A 228 25.13 2.04 -9.56
C LEU A 228 25.63 2.03 -11.01
N LEU A 229 25.87 3.21 -11.58
CA LEU A 229 26.39 3.38 -12.94
C LEU A 229 27.84 2.92 -13.06
N ALA A 230 28.66 3.07 -12.03
CA ALA A 230 30.02 2.53 -12.02
C ALA A 230 30.02 0.98 -12.13
N PHE A 231 28.99 0.31 -11.60
CA PHE A 231 28.85 -1.14 -11.70
C PHE A 231 28.21 -1.61 -13.00
N LEU A 232 27.17 -0.93 -13.49
CA LEU A 232 26.33 -1.41 -14.60
C LEU A 232 26.55 -0.67 -15.92
N GLY A 233 27.28 0.45 -15.90
CA GLY A 233 27.33 1.39 -17.01
C GLY A 233 26.01 2.17 -17.15
N PRO A 234 25.89 2.97 -18.23
CA PRO A 234 24.66 3.71 -18.53
C PRO A 234 23.50 2.76 -18.85
N GLY A 235 22.36 2.97 -18.20
CA GLY A 235 21.09 2.30 -18.50
C GLY A 235 20.13 3.18 -19.30
N HIS A 236 18.97 2.64 -19.66
CA HIS A 236 17.90 3.45 -20.23
C HIS A 236 17.23 4.22 -19.10
N SER A 237 17.45 5.54 -19.07
CA SER A 237 16.90 6.42 -18.05
C SER A 237 15.61 7.07 -18.52
N ARG A 238 14.61 7.07 -17.63
CA ARG A 238 13.38 7.84 -17.75
C ARG A 238 13.14 8.57 -16.45
N VAL A 239 13.13 9.89 -16.50
CA VAL A 239 12.69 10.72 -15.38
C VAL A 239 11.17 10.68 -15.30
N LEU A 240 10.66 10.37 -14.13
CA LEU A 240 9.25 10.38 -13.78
C LEU A 240 8.94 11.64 -12.97
N GLU A 241 7.66 11.91 -12.77
CA GLU A 241 7.20 12.99 -11.92
C GLU A 241 7.80 12.89 -10.51
N GLY A 242 7.96 14.02 -9.80
CA GLY A 242 8.48 14.04 -8.42
C GLY A 242 9.98 13.78 -8.29
N GLY A 243 10.73 13.80 -9.40
CA GLY A 243 12.18 13.60 -9.39
C GLY A 243 12.59 12.14 -9.17
N PHE A 244 11.68 11.20 -9.42
CA PHE A 244 12.02 9.79 -9.54
C PHE A 244 12.73 9.55 -10.89
N GLU A 245 13.77 8.75 -10.89
CA GLU A 245 14.45 8.28 -12.10
C GLU A 245 14.29 6.77 -12.19
N HIS A 246 13.67 6.29 -13.27
CA HIS A 246 13.62 4.88 -13.59
C HIS A 246 14.79 4.54 -14.52
N LEU A 247 15.68 3.65 -14.06
CA LEU A 247 16.77 3.10 -14.86
C LEU A 247 16.47 1.64 -15.20
N SER A 248 16.38 1.32 -16.48
CA SER A 248 16.20 -0.07 -16.93
C SER A 248 17.44 -0.60 -17.67
N TYR A 249 17.73 -1.86 -17.39
CA TYR A 249 18.81 -2.62 -18.00
C TYR A 249 18.24 -3.93 -18.57
N PRO A 250 17.64 -3.89 -19.78
CA PRO A 250 16.96 -5.06 -20.37
C PRO A 250 17.86 -6.30 -20.48
N VAL A 251 19.15 -6.09 -20.81
CA VAL A 251 20.15 -7.17 -20.93
C VAL A 251 20.32 -7.93 -19.61
N TYR A 252 20.33 -7.20 -18.48
CA TYR A 252 20.44 -7.80 -17.15
C TYR A 252 19.08 -8.14 -16.55
N ARG A 253 17.98 -7.79 -17.23
CA ARG A 253 16.60 -7.91 -16.74
C ARG A 253 16.43 -7.26 -15.36
N LEU A 254 17.05 -6.10 -15.19
CA LEU A 254 17.02 -5.30 -13.96
C LEU A 254 16.37 -3.95 -14.20
N GLU A 255 15.60 -3.53 -13.21
CA GLU A 255 14.97 -2.21 -13.15
C GLU A 255 15.28 -1.57 -11.79
N PHE A 256 15.56 -0.28 -11.82
CA PHE A 256 15.92 0.50 -10.64
C PHE A 256 15.07 1.76 -10.60
N VAL A 257 14.55 2.09 -9.42
CA VAL A 257 13.92 3.39 -9.17
C VAL A 257 14.81 4.17 -8.22
N LEU A 258 15.22 5.36 -8.64
CA LEU A 258 16.00 6.28 -7.84
C LEU A 258 15.15 7.47 -7.45
N LEU A 259 15.43 8.02 -6.27
CA LEU A 259 14.88 9.27 -5.78
C LEU A 259 16.04 10.15 -5.30
N GLN A 260 16.17 11.35 -5.87
CA GLN A 260 17.34 12.22 -5.63
C GLN A 260 18.66 11.46 -5.75
N GLN A 261 18.85 10.72 -6.85
CA GLN A 261 20.09 10.00 -7.14
C GLN A 261 20.39 8.85 -6.14
N ARG A 262 19.41 8.41 -5.33
CA ARG A 262 19.55 7.24 -4.44
C ARG A 262 18.57 6.15 -4.78
N LEU A 263 19.03 4.91 -4.79
CA LEU A 263 18.24 3.74 -5.11
C LEU A 263 17.17 3.48 -4.03
N VAL A 264 15.89 3.50 -4.41
CA VAL A 264 14.77 3.25 -3.48
C VAL A 264 13.99 1.98 -3.78
N SER A 265 14.12 1.42 -4.98
CA SER A 265 13.52 0.14 -5.35
C SER A 265 14.32 -0.56 -6.44
N ILE A 266 14.39 -1.89 -6.37
CA ILE A 266 15.09 -2.73 -7.35
C ILE A 266 14.15 -3.84 -7.77
N ALA A 267 13.99 -4.06 -9.07
CA ALA A 267 13.16 -5.13 -9.58
C ALA A 267 13.90 -5.98 -10.62
N THR A 268 13.45 -7.22 -10.77
CA THR A 268 14.02 -8.17 -11.72
C THR A 268 12.96 -9.10 -12.29
N THR A 269 13.20 -9.51 -13.54
CA THR A 269 12.53 -10.69 -14.15
C THR A 269 13.50 -11.86 -14.34
N ASP A 270 14.76 -11.75 -13.88
CA ASP A 270 15.76 -12.79 -14.05
C ASP A 270 15.56 -13.95 -13.05
N PRO A 271 15.43 -15.22 -13.52
CA PRO A 271 15.31 -16.40 -12.65
C PRO A 271 16.57 -16.70 -11.82
N PHE A 272 17.68 -16.01 -12.08
CA PHE A 272 18.94 -16.21 -11.37
C PHE A 272 18.93 -15.68 -9.93
N PHE A 273 18.03 -14.74 -9.62
CA PHE A 273 17.90 -14.18 -8.28
C PHE A 273 16.85 -14.92 -7.45
N ALA A 274 17.23 -15.31 -6.24
CA ALA A 274 16.31 -15.93 -5.30
C ALA A 274 16.59 -15.50 -3.85
N THR A 275 15.56 -15.54 -3.02
CA THR A 275 15.66 -15.36 -1.57
C THR A 275 16.35 -16.55 -0.89
N SER A 276 16.59 -16.47 0.43
CA SER A 276 17.19 -17.60 1.19
C SER A 276 16.38 -18.88 1.08
N THR A 277 15.06 -18.72 0.95
CA THR A 277 14.08 -19.81 0.91
C THR A 277 13.81 -20.31 -0.51
N GLY A 278 14.51 -19.77 -1.52
CA GLY A 278 14.39 -20.21 -2.91
C GLY A 278 13.27 -19.52 -3.71
N VAL A 279 12.64 -18.49 -3.14
CA VAL A 279 11.62 -17.70 -3.86
C VAL A 279 12.31 -16.74 -4.82
N GLY A 280 12.06 -16.89 -6.12
CA GLY A 280 12.60 -16.07 -7.21
C GLY A 280 11.71 -16.14 -8.44
N VAL A 281 12.16 -15.56 -9.56
CA VAL A 281 11.41 -15.64 -10.83
C VAL A 281 11.43 -17.07 -11.35
N GLY A 282 10.28 -17.56 -11.79
CA GLY A 282 10.09 -18.94 -12.23
C GLY A 282 9.82 -19.93 -11.09
N THR A 283 9.80 -19.49 -9.83
CA THR A 283 9.36 -20.35 -8.72
C THR A 283 7.84 -20.51 -8.78
N PRO A 284 7.29 -21.75 -8.74
CA PRO A 284 5.86 -21.96 -8.55
C PRO A 284 5.43 -21.42 -7.19
N TRP A 285 4.39 -20.60 -7.17
CA TRP A 285 3.94 -19.91 -5.96
C TRP A 285 3.54 -20.87 -4.83
N GLU A 286 2.96 -22.01 -5.17
CA GLU A 286 2.62 -23.06 -4.18
C GLU A 286 3.87 -23.65 -3.51
N GLN A 287 5.01 -23.64 -4.20
CA GLN A 287 6.30 -24.11 -3.69
C GLN A 287 7.08 -23.00 -2.96
N ALA A 288 6.72 -21.74 -3.16
CA ALA A 288 7.16 -20.62 -2.33
C ALA A 288 6.54 -20.78 -0.93
N ARG A 289 7.09 -21.73 -0.16
CA ARG A 289 6.69 -21.97 1.23
C ARG A 289 6.70 -20.61 1.94
N PRO A 290 5.72 -20.30 2.81
CA PRO A 290 5.75 -19.12 3.65
C PRO A 290 6.87 -19.26 4.68
N GLY A 291 8.11 -19.12 4.23
CA GLY A 291 9.27 -18.94 5.08
C GLY A 291 9.24 -17.55 5.70
N ARG A 292 10.22 -17.26 6.54
CA ARG A 292 10.34 -15.96 7.25
C ARG A 292 10.24 -14.74 6.33
N GLU A 293 10.63 -14.87 5.07
CA GLU A 293 10.66 -13.79 4.07
C GLU A 293 9.28 -13.44 3.52
N LEU A 294 8.35 -14.40 3.49
CA LEU A 294 6.96 -14.21 3.11
C LEU A 294 6.02 -14.21 4.32
N ALA A 295 6.58 -14.16 5.53
CA ALA A 295 5.79 -14.07 6.75
C ALA A 295 5.02 -12.75 6.76
N GLY A 296 3.69 -12.84 6.88
CA GLY A 296 2.81 -11.68 6.79
C GLY A 296 2.66 -11.13 5.37
N ALA A 297 2.91 -11.93 4.33
CA ALA A 297 2.61 -11.56 2.96
C ALA A 297 1.09 -11.48 2.70
N THR A 298 0.68 -10.48 1.94
CA THR A 298 -0.68 -10.34 1.40
C THR A 298 -0.68 -10.63 -0.08
N ARG A 299 -1.82 -11.11 -0.59
CA ARG A 299 -2.02 -11.42 -2.01
C ARG A 299 -3.24 -10.68 -2.54
N GLY A 300 -3.22 -10.30 -3.80
CA GLY A 300 -4.36 -9.74 -4.52
C GLY A 300 -4.28 -9.97 -6.02
N PRO A 301 -5.36 -9.84 -6.78
CA PRO A 301 -5.33 -9.88 -8.24
C PRO A 301 -4.44 -8.79 -8.83
N LEU A 302 -3.85 -9.10 -9.99
CA LEU A 302 -3.24 -8.13 -10.89
C LEU A 302 -4.23 -7.72 -12.00
N PRO A 303 -4.20 -6.46 -12.47
CA PRO A 303 -4.88 -6.07 -13.69
C PRO A 303 -4.41 -6.95 -14.86
N GLY A 304 -5.35 -7.62 -15.55
CA GLY A 304 -5.02 -8.55 -16.65
C GLY A 304 -4.85 -10.03 -16.23
N GLY A 305 -5.02 -10.34 -14.94
CA GLY A 305 -4.97 -11.71 -14.41
C GLY A 305 -3.68 -12.02 -13.64
N GLY A 306 -3.73 -13.06 -12.80
CA GLY A 306 -2.64 -13.43 -11.89
C GLY A 306 -2.80 -12.81 -10.50
N GLN A 307 -1.72 -12.81 -9.71
CA GLN A 307 -1.71 -12.33 -8.33
C GLN A 307 -0.48 -11.45 -8.05
N ARG A 308 -0.67 -10.31 -7.40
CA ARG A 308 0.37 -9.55 -6.72
C ARG A 308 0.50 -10.06 -5.30
N VAL A 309 1.72 -10.25 -4.84
CA VAL A 309 2.04 -10.62 -3.46
C VAL A 309 2.93 -9.56 -2.85
N ILE A 310 2.53 -8.99 -1.72
CA ILE A 310 3.31 -7.98 -0.99
C ILE A 310 3.68 -8.52 0.38
N ALA A 311 4.97 -8.64 0.64
CA ALA A 311 5.56 -9.05 1.91
C ALA A 311 6.52 -7.95 2.42
N PRO A 312 6.91 -7.95 3.71
CA PRO A 312 7.80 -6.93 4.26
C PRO A 312 9.15 -6.81 3.51
N GLY A 313 9.25 -5.77 2.66
CA GLY A 313 10.40 -5.48 1.82
C GLY A 313 10.53 -6.33 0.54
N LEU A 314 9.46 -7.01 0.14
CA LEU A 314 9.43 -7.83 -1.07
C LEU A 314 8.06 -7.79 -1.73
N GLU A 315 8.03 -7.50 -3.02
CA GLU A 315 6.84 -7.59 -3.85
C GLU A 315 7.09 -8.62 -4.96
N LEU A 316 6.08 -9.45 -5.23
CA LEU A 316 6.09 -10.45 -6.29
C LEU A 316 4.87 -10.27 -7.18
N GLU A 317 5.05 -10.51 -8.48
CA GLU A 317 3.93 -10.73 -9.39
C GLU A 317 3.94 -12.19 -9.83
N VAL A 318 2.78 -12.83 -9.68
CA VAL A 318 2.53 -14.24 -9.96
C VAL A 318 1.55 -14.29 -11.12
N SER A 319 1.89 -15.02 -12.18
CA SER A 319 1.00 -15.17 -13.34
C SER A 319 -0.20 -16.08 -13.05
N PRO A 320 -1.22 -16.11 -13.93
CA PRO A 320 -2.40 -16.97 -13.77
C PRO A 320 -2.08 -18.47 -13.62
N ASP A 321 -0.97 -18.94 -14.20
CA ASP A 321 -0.46 -20.31 -14.06
C ASP A 321 0.28 -20.57 -12.74
N GLY A 322 0.29 -19.59 -11.82
CA GLY A 322 0.88 -19.73 -10.49
C GLY A 322 2.40 -19.53 -10.45
N MET A 323 3.03 -19.00 -11.50
CA MET A 323 4.49 -18.81 -11.54
C MET A 323 4.88 -17.39 -11.14
N VAL A 324 5.91 -17.22 -10.31
CA VAL A 324 6.49 -15.88 -10.05
C VAL A 324 7.12 -15.36 -11.34
N ARG A 325 6.74 -14.17 -11.80
CA ARG A 325 7.23 -13.54 -13.05
C ARG A 325 8.11 -12.34 -12.80
N HIS A 326 7.89 -11.65 -11.69
CA HIS A 326 8.58 -10.43 -11.36
C HIS A 326 8.81 -10.37 -9.85
N VAL A 327 9.99 -9.92 -9.45
CA VAL A 327 10.35 -9.73 -8.05
C VAL A 327 10.90 -8.32 -7.86
N ARG A 328 10.40 -7.62 -6.86
CA ARG A 328 10.84 -6.28 -6.49
C ARG A 328 11.22 -6.23 -5.01
N VAL A 329 12.37 -5.64 -4.73
CA VAL A 329 12.88 -5.35 -3.40
C VAL A 329 12.62 -3.90 -3.10
N THR A 330 11.91 -3.67 -2.00
CA THR A 330 11.52 -2.35 -1.52
C THR A 330 12.01 -2.13 -0.08
N PRO A 331 12.05 -0.89 0.43
CA PRO A 331 12.49 -0.62 1.79
C PRO A 331 11.58 -1.30 2.83
N ARG A 332 12.16 -1.75 3.95
CA ARG A 332 11.42 -2.33 5.08
C ARG A 332 10.96 -1.28 6.09
#